data_AF-A0A1B6FM08-F1
#
_entry.id   AF-A0A1B6FM08-F1
#
_cell.length_a   1.000
_cell.length_b   1.000
_cell.length_c   1.000
_cell.angle_alpha   90.00
_cell.angle_beta   90.00
_cell.angle_gamma   90.00
#
_symmetry.space_group_name_H-M   'P 1'
#
loop_
_entity.id
_entity.type
_entity.pdbx_description
1 polymer ?
#
loop_
_entity_poly.entity_id
_entity_poly.type
_entity_poly.pdbx_seq_one_letter_code
_entity_poly.pdbx_strand_id
1 'polypeptide(L)'
;TRSQKIQRSTLSAIKCRQKSQHSQKQKRREKRNKNPRDGTNLLSIFFYWWLVGLFRKGKKKELQPEDIYDVLDGLESDQLGERLERGWTNELLFAMDTSREPRVTKAIWFAFGASFVILTASLLFVEALYICQGVVLYW
;
A
#
# COMPACT_ATOMS: atom_id res chain seq x y z
N THR A 1 -14.09 -20.92 -27.10
CA THR A 1 -15.30 -20.16 -26.65
C THR A 1 -15.92 -20.68 -25.36
N ARG A 2 -15.91 -21.99 -25.06
CA ARG A 2 -16.47 -22.58 -23.82
C ARG A 2 -15.64 -22.30 -22.54
N SER A 3 -14.31 -22.35 -22.62
CA SER A 3 -13.41 -22.06 -21.48
C SER A 3 -13.46 -20.60 -21.00
N GLN A 4 -13.70 -19.64 -21.92
CA GLN A 4 -13.88 -18.21 -21.59
C GLN A 4 -15.16 -17.98 -20.75
N LYS A 5 -16.24 -18.72 -21.04
CA LYS A 5 -17.50 -18.64 -20.28
C LYS A 5 -17.33 -19.16 -18.86
N ILE A 6 -16.61 -20.28 -18.70
CA ILE A 6 -16.35 -20.88 -17.39
C ILE A 6 -15.46 -19.97 -16.53
N GLN A 7 -14.45 -19.34 -17.13
CA GLN A 7 -13.63 -18.34 -16.42
C GLN A 7 -14.42 -17.10 -16.01
N ARG A 8 -15.30 -16.56 -16.87
CA ARG A 8 -16.13 -15.39 -16.50
C ARG A 8 -17.10 -15.72 -15.36
N SER A 9 -17.67 -16.93 -15.33
CA SER A 9 -18.52 -17.34 -14.22
C SER A 9 -17.75 -17.51 -12.91
N THR A 10 -16.54 -18.08 -12.93
CA THR A 10 -15.73 -18.22 -11.71
C THR A 10 -15.21 -16.88 -11.22
N LEU A 11 -14.82 -15.98 -12.13
CA LEU A 11 -14.37 -14.62 -11.80
C LEU A 11 -15.51 -13.79 -11.19
N SER A 12 -16.74 -13.94 -11.68
CA SER A 12 -17.92 -13.28 -11.09
C SER A 12 -18.24 -13.77 -9.68
N ALA A 13 -18.11 -15.07 -9.43
CA ALA A 13 -18.33 -15.67 -8.11
C ALA A 13 -17.24 -15.25 -7.11
N ILE A 14 -15.98 -15.21 -7.55
CA ILE A 14 -14.84 -14.72 -6.75
C ILE A 14 -15.02 -13.23 -6.42
N LYS A 15 -15.44 -12.42 -7.40
CA LYS A 15 -15.68 -10.97 -7.23
C LYS A 15 -16.83 -10.67 -6.28
N CYS A 16 -17.92 -11.46 -6.33
CA CYS A 16 -19.01 -11.39 -5.34
C CYS A 16 -18.53 -11.73 -3.92
N ARG A 17 -17.66 -12.74 -3.79
CA ARG A 17 -17.08 -13.15 -2.50
C ARG A 17 -16.09 -12.13 -1.94
N GLN A 18 -15.29 -11.48 -2.80
CA GLN A 18 -14.43 -10.37 -2.38
C GLN A 18 -15.24 -9.14 -1.99
N LYS A 19 -16.30 -8.81 -2.73
CA LYS A 19 -17.19 -7.69 -2.39
C LYS A 19 -17.86 -7.86 -1.02
N SER A 20 -18.25 -9.10 -0.66
CA SER A 20 -18.81 -9.38 0.67
C SER A 20 -17.74 -9.33 1.77
N GLN A 21 -16.51 -9.80 1.52
CA GLN A 21 -15.36 -9.65 2.41
C GLN A 21 -15.02 -8.17 2.65
N HIS A 22 -15.00 -7.35 1.59
CA HIS A 22 -14.74 -5.90 1.67
C HIS A 22 -15.82 -5.18 2.50
N SER A 23 -17.09 -5.54 2.31
CA SER A 23 -18.23 -4.98 3.05
C SER A 23 -18.18 -5.37 4.55
N GLN A 24 -17.73 -6.58 4.88
CA GLN A 24 -17.54 -7.00 6.28
C GLN A 24 -16.33 -6.34 6.92
N LYS A 25 -15.25 -6.13 6.16
CA LYS A 25 -14.05 -5.42 6.63
C LYS A 25 -14.35 -3.95 6.94
N GLN A 26 -15.12 -3.27 6.09
CA GLN A 26 -15.63 -1.92 6.35
C GLN A 26 -16.52 -1.85 7.61
N LYS A 27 -17.42 -2.82 7.82
CA LYS A 27 -18.23 -2.88 9.05
C LYS A 27 -17.40 -3.11 10.33
N ARG A 28 -16.25 -3.79 10.24
CA ARG A 28 -15.31 -3.92 11.37
C ARG A 28 -14.51 -2.63 11.62
N ARG A 29 -14.22 -1.85 10.57
CA ARG A 29 -13.52 -0.55 10.65
C ARG A 29 -14.34 0.53 11.34
N GLU A 30 -15.65 0.53 11.12
CA GLU A 30 -16.56 1.50 11.76
C GLU A 30 -16.61 1.34 13.28
N LYS A 31 -16.19 0.17 13.80
CA LYS A 31 -15.99 -0.09 15.24
C LYS A 31 -14.55 0.19 15.74
N ARG A 32 -13.57 0.44 14.87
CA ARG A 32 -12.18 0.76 15.26
C ARG A 32 -11.96 2.27 15.31
N ASN A 33 -11.22 2.70 16.33
CA ASN A 33 -10.99 4.10 16.66
C ASN A 33 -10.28 4.83 15.50
N LYS A 34 -10.72 6.06 15.18
CA LYS A 34 -10.21 6.86 14.06
C LYS A 34 -8.69 7.06 14.16
N ASN A 35 -7.98 6.77 13.06
CA ASN A 35 -6.53 6.97 12.99
C ASN A 35 -6.21 8.48 13.12
N PRO A 36 -5.31 8.91 14.01
CA PRO A 36 -4.87 10.31 14.14
C PRO A 36 -4.19 10.89 12.89
N ARG A 37 -4.15 10.13 11.77
CA ARG A 37 -3.68 10.56 10.45
C ARG A 37 -4.66 11.44 9.67
N ASP A 38 -5.95 11.46 9.99
CA ASP A 38 -6.96 12.20 9.20
C ASP A 38 -6.90 13.74 9.35
N GLY A 39 -5.94 14.27 10.11
CA GLY A 39 -5.80 15.71 10.35
C GLY A 39 -4.38 16.22 10.60
N THR A 40 -3.34 15.48 10.18
CA THR A 40 -1.95 15.82 10.52
C THR A 40 -1.10 16.18 9.27
N ASN A 41 -0.21 17.17 9.43
CA ASN A 41 0.64 17.73 8.36
C ASN A 41 1.42 16.64 7.59
N LEU A 42 1.57 16.76 6.26
CA LEU A 42 2.28 15.80 5.40
C LEU A 42 3.70 15.45 5.90
N LEU A 43 4.38 16.40 6.54
CA LEU A 43 5.69 16.18 7.16
C LEU A 43 5.63 15.24 8.37
N SER A 44 4.56 15.28 9.17
CA SER A 44 4.38 14.35 10.30
C SER A 44 4.09 12.91 9.85
N ILE A 45 3.49 12.76 8.66
CA ILE A 45 3.33 11.46 7.99
C ILE A 45 4.69 10.96 7.52
N PHE A 46 5.51 11.83 6.91
CA PHE A 46 6.84 11.50 6.41
C PHE A 46 7.80 11.08 7.53
N PHE A 47 7.81 11.79 8.65
CA PHE A 47 8.61 11.44 9.83
C PHE A 47 8.00 10.32 10.68
N TYR A 48 6.91 9.68 10.23
CA TYR A 48 6.19 8.67 10.99
C TYR A 48 5.97 9.09 12.45
N TRP A 49 5.59 10.35 12.69
CA TRP A 49 5.52 10.92 14.04
C TRP A 49 4.54 10.14 14.95
N TRP A 50 3.49 9.58 14.34
CA TRP A 50 2.54 8.66 14.98
C TRP A 50 3.19 7.36 15.49
N LEU A 51 4.22 6.85 14.80
CA LEU A 51 5.00 5.66 15.15
C LEU A 51 5.83 5.91 16.43
N VAL A 52 6.39 7.11 16.59
CA VAL A 52 7.07 7.52 17.83
C VAL A 52 6.09 7.53 19.01
N GLY A 53 4.87 8.01 18.79
CA GLY A 53 3.78 7.93 19.77
C GLY A 53 3.43 6.49 20.15
N LEU A 54 3.42 5.57 19.18
CA LEU A 54 3.20 4.14 19.41
C LEU A 54 4.34 3.50 20.22
N PHE A 55 5.60 3.77 19.88
CA PHE A 55 6.75 3.26 20.63
C PHE A 55 6.78 3.75 22.09
N ARG A 56 6.38 5.01 22.34
CA ARG A 56 6.26 5.52 23.72
C ARG A 56 5.19 4.80 24.54
N LYS A 57 4.08 4.39 23.92
CA LYS A 57 3.04 3.58 24.58
C LYS A 57 3.53 2.15 24.84
N GLY A 58 4.16 1.54 23.85
CA GLY A 58 4.72 0.19 23.96
C GLY A 58 5.83 0.03 25.00
N LYS A 59 6.61 1.09 25.24
CA LYS A 59 7.62 1.09 26.32
C LYS A 59 6.99 1.10 27.72
N LYS A 60 5.74 1.54 27.86
CA LYS A 60 5.05 1.71 29.16
C LYS A 60 4.07 0.59 29.51
N LYS A 61 3.56 -0.14 28.50
CA LYS A 61 2.63 -1.27 28.65
C LYS A 61 2.85 -2.29 27.53
N GLU A 62 2.61 -3.57 27.84
CA GLU A 62 2.54 -4.65 26.85
C GLU A 62 1.40 -4.36 25.85
N LEU A 63 1.71 -4.31 24.55
CA LEU A 63 0.73 -3.93 23.53
C LEU A 63 -0.31 -5.04 23.39
N GLN A 64 -1.58 -4.70 23.65
CA GLN A 64 -2.71 -5.57 23.30
C GLN A 64 -3.10 -5.38 21.80
N PRO A 65 -3.62 -6.40 21.12
CA PRO A 65 -4.00 -6.36 19.69
C PRO A 65 -5.01 -5.25 19.32
N GLU A 66 -5.71 -4.72 20.30
CA GLU A 66 -6.69 -3.64 20.17
C GLU A 66 -6.05 -2.24 20.11
N ASP A 67 -4.82 -2.09 20.61
CA ASP A 67 -4.03 -0.85 20.61
C ASP A 67 -3.11 -0.75 19.39
N ILE A 68 -3.01 -1.82 18.61
CA ILE A 68 -2.34 -1.83 17.31
C ILE A 68 -3.24 -1.09 16.34
N TYR A 69 -2.80 0.09 15.90
CA TYR A 69 -3.51 0.89 14.90
C TYR A 69 -3.88 0.02 13.69
N ASP A 70 -5.09 0.27 13.17
CA ASP A 70 -5.58 -0.47 12.01
C ASP A 70 -4.62 -0.31 10.83
N VAL A 71 -4.62 -1.31 9.94
CA VAL A 71 -3.72 -1.34 8.78
C VAL A 71 -3.80 0.01 8.08
N LEU A 72 -2.65 0.67 7.94
CA LEU A 72 -2.50 1.99 7.37
C LEU A 72 -3.39 2.16 6.13
N ASP A 73 -4.35 3.09 6.19
CA ASP A 73 -5.23 3.41 5.07
C ASP A 73 -4.36 3.80 3.85
N GLY A 74 -4.20 2.88 2.90
CA GLY A 74 -3.29 3.01 1.76
C GLY A 74 -2.31 1.85 1.52
N LEU A 75 -2.06 0.99 2.52
CA LEU A 75 -1.33 -0.28 2.34
C LEU A 75 -2.27 -1.49 2.23
N GLU A 76 -3.57 -1.23 2.12
CA GLU A 76 -4.52 -2.30 1.97
C GLU A 76 -4.29 -3.04 0.64
N SER A 77 -4.09 -4.36 0.75
CA SER A 77 -3.89 -5.23 -0.41
C SER A 77 -5.01 -5.13 -1.43
N ASP A 78 -6.21 -4.78 -1.00
CA ASP A 78 -7.38 -4.59 -1.85
C ASP A 78 -7.26 -3.35 -2.75
N GLN A 79 -6.89 -2.20 -2.18
CA GLN A 79 -6.70 -0.96 -2.94
C GLN A 79 -5.49 -1.05 -3.88
N LEU A 80 -4.42 -1.73 -3.45
CA LEU A 80 -3.26 -2.04 -4.29
C LEU A 80 -3.65 -2.98 -5.44
N GLY A 81 -4.43 -4.02 -5.14
CA GLY A 81 -4.94 -4.98 -6.11
C GLY A 81 -5.80 -4.29 -7.17
N GLU A 82 -6.68 -3.38 -6.77
CA GLU A 82 -7.53 -2.64 -7.69
C GLU A 82 -6.71 -1.71 -8.61
N ARG A 83 -5.72 -1.01 -8.08
CA ARG A 83 -4.82 -0.16 -8.88
C ARG A 83 -4.04 -0.99 -9.91
N LEU A 84 -3.56 -2.17 -9.50
CA LEU A 84 -2.87 -3.09 -10.38
C LEU A 84 -3.81 -3.66 -11.46
N GLU A 85 -5.04 -4.06 -11.10
CA GLU A 85 -6.04 -4.57 -12.04
C GLU A 85 -6.41 -3.51 -13.09
N ARG A 86 -6.60 -2.25 -12.69
CA ARG A 86 -6.85 -1.13 -13.61
C ARG A 86 -5.66 -0.88 -14.53
N GLY A 87 -4.45 -0.84 -13.99
CA GLY A 87 -3.22 -0.63 -14.78
C GLY A 87 -2.98 -1.76 -15.79
N TRP A 88 -3.24 -3.00 -15.38
CA TRP A 88 -3.14 -4.18 -16.24
C TRP A 88 -4.18 -4.17 -17.37
N THR A 89 -5.44 -3.85 -17.05
CA THR A 89 -6.52 -3.79 -18.04
C THR A 89 -6.23 -2.73 -19.11
N ASN A 90 -5.68 -1.57 -18.72
CA ASN A 90 -5.33 -0.51 -19.65
C ASN A 90 -4.17 -0.90 -20.58
N GLU A 91 -3.11 -1.53 -20.05
CA GLU A 91 -2.00 -2.04 -20.87
C GLU A 91 -2.46 -3.15 -21.82
N LEU A 92 -3.42 -3.99 -21.42
CA LEU A 92 -3.98 -5.04 -22.27
C LEU A 92 -4.77 -4.47 -23.45
N LEU A 93 -5.56 -3.40 -23.23
CA LEU A 93 -6.27 -2.69 -24.30
C LEU A 93 -5.28 -2.04 -25.28
N PHE A 94 -4.24 -1.40 -24.76
CA PHE A 94 -3.21 -0.75 -25.58
C PHE A 94 -2.39 -1.77 -26.39
N ALA A 95 -2.06 -2.91 -25.79
CA ALA A 95 -1.36 -4.02 -26.44
C ALA A 95 -2.18 -4.62 -27.59
N MET A 96 -3.50 -4.72 -27.43
CA MET A 96 -4.41 -5.18 -28.47
C MET A 96 -4.47 -4.20 -29.66
N ASP A 97 -4.51 -2.89 -29.39
CA ASP A 97 -4.55 -1.85 -30.42
C ASP A 97 -3.22 -1.72 -31.18
N THR A 98 -2.09 -1.89 -30.48
CA THR A 98 -0.74 -1.73 -31.04
C THR A 98 -0.15 -3.07 -31.55
N SER A 99 -0.92 -4.17 -31.51
CA SER A 99 -0.48 -5.53 -31.87
C SER A 99 0.86 -5.95 -31.22
N ARG A 100 1.09 -5.52 -29.98
CA ARG A 100 2.33 -5.76 -29.22
C ARG A 100 2.06 -6.68 -28.03
N GLU A 101 3.08 -7.40 -27.56
CA GLU A 101 2.98 -8.18 -26.32
C GLU A 101 2.78 -7.28 -25.08
N PRO A 102 1.80 -7.61 -24.21
CA PRO A 102 1.53 -6.85 -22.98
C PRO A 102 2.64 -7.04 -21.95
N ARG A 103 3.05 -5.95 -21.27
CA ARG A 103 4.13 -5.97 -20.27
C ARG A 103 3.61 -5.80 -18.85
N VAL A 104 3.54 -6.91 -18.11
CA VAL A 104 3.11 -6.93 -16.69
C VAL A 104 4.02 -6.06 -15.81
N THR A 105 5.32 -6.04 -16.10
CA THR A 105 6.32 -5.27 -15.33
C THR A 105 6.01 -3.77 -15.29
N LYS A 106 5.46 -3.23 -16.37
CA LYS A 106 5.07 -1.82 -16.47
C LYS A 106 3.83 -1.53 -15.61
N ALA A 107 2.87 -2.44 -15.56
CA ALA A 107 1.70 -2.33 -14.68
C ALA A 107 2.10 -2.39 -13.19
N ILE A 108 3.06 -3.26 -12.84
CA ILE A 108 3.62 -3.34 -11.49
C ILE A 108 4.34 -2.02 -11.14
N TRP A 109 5.19 -1.51 -12.03
CA TRP A 109 5.92 -0.27 -11.77
C TRP A 109 4.99 0.94 -11.65
N PHE A 110 3.90 0.98 -12.41
CA PHE A 110 2.88 2.03 -12.26
C PHE A 110 2.11 1.92 -10.93
N ALA A 111 1.77 0.71 -10.50
CA ALA A 111 1.03 0.50 -9.26
C ALA A 111 1.88 0.78 -8.01
N PHE A 112 3.15 0.37 -8.00
CA PHE A 112 4.02 0.38 -6.82
C PHE A 112 5.16 1.41 -6.88
N GLY A 113 5.49 1.93 -8.05
CA GLY A 113 6.70 2.72 -8.29
C GLY A 113 6.77 4.00 -7.47
N ALA A 114 5.66 4.73 -7.32
CA ALA A 114 5.62 5.94 -6.50
C ALA A 114 5.99 5.67 -5.03
N SER A 115 5.47 4.58 -4.46
CA SER A 115 5.80 4.15 -3.10
C SER A 115 7.27 3.74 -2.99
N PHE A 116 7.78 3.01 -3.98
CA PHE A 116 9.18 2.59 -4.00
C PHE A 116 10.14 3.77 -4.10
N VAL A 117 9.84 4.77 -4.94
CA VAL A 117 10.65 6.00 -5.09
C VAL A 117 10.72 6.79 -3.78
N ILE A 118 9.59 6.94 -3.08
CA ILE A 118 9.57 7.65 -1.80
C ILE A 118 10.41 6.89 -0.74
N LEU A 119 10.26 5.57 -0.69
CA LEU A 119 11.03 4.73 0.24
C LEU A 119 12.53 4.79 -0.05
N THR A 120 12.94 4.63 -1.30
CA THR A 120 14.36 4.69 -1.68
C THR A 120 14.95 6.08 -1.46
N ALA A 121 14.22 7.15 -1.77
CA ALA A 121 14.66 8.51 -1.47
C ALA A 121 14.86 8.74 0.04
N SER A 122 13.95 8.23 0.88
CA SER A 122 14.09 8.33 2.34
C SER A 122 15.29 7.56 2.87
N LEU A 123 15.56 6.38 2.32
CA LEU A 123 16.72 5.56 2.69
C LEU A 123 18.03 6.24 2.28
N LEU A 124 18.11 6.74 1.04
CA LEU A 124 19.27 7.49 0.55
C LEU A 124 19.56 8.72 1.41
N PHE A 125 18.52 9.43 1.85
CA PHE A 125 18.66 10.56 2.75
C PHE A 125 19.30 10.16 4.10
N VAL A 126 18.85 9.04 4.69
CA VAL A 126 19.41 8.53 5.95
C VAL A 126 20.87 8.10 5.77
N GLU A 127 21.18 7.36 4.71
CA GLU A 127 22.56 6.96 4.39
C GLU A 127 23.48 8.18 4.21
N ALA A 128 23.01 9.23 3.54
CA ALA A 128 23.77 10.46 3.39
C ALA A 128 24.09 11.12 4.74
N LEU A 129 23.15 11.11 5.70
CA LEU A 129 23.39 11.62 7.06
C LEU A 129 24.44 10.78 7.81
N TYR A 130 24.40 9.45 7.70
CA TYR A 130 25.40 8.57 8.30
C TYR A 130 26.80 8.78 7.73
N ILE A 131 26.91 8.94 6.40
CA ILE A 131 28.19 9.23 5.74
C ILE A 131 28.73 10.59 6.20
N CYS A 132 27.88 11.62 6.24
CA CYS A 132 28.26 12.95 6.72
C CYS A 132 28.77 12.91 8.17
N GLN A 133 28.11 12.15 9.06
CA GLN A 133 28.57 11.96 10.44
C GLN A 133 29.98 11.34 10.49
N GLY A 134 30.25 10.33 9.65
CA GLY A 134 31.58 9.72 9.56
C GLY A 134 32.67 10.69 9.08
N VAL A 135 32.35 11.54 8.08
CA VAL A 135 33.29 12.55 7.56
C VAL A 135 33.56 13.66 8.56
N VAL A 136 32.54 14.11 9.30
CA VAL A 136 32.69 15.15 10.34
C VAL A 136 33.47 14.65 11.55
N LEU A 137 33.34 13.36 11.94
CA LEU A 137 34.15 12.79 13.02
C LEU A 137 35.60 12.49 12.60
N TYR A 138 35.85 12.42 11.29
CA TYR A 138 37.19 12.19 10.73
C TYR A 138 38.01 13.49 10.61
N TRP A 139 37.37 14.66 10.64
CA TRP A 139 38.00 15.99 10.53
C TRP A 139 38.11 16.65 11.91
#